data_AF-K2R3S9-F1
#
_entry.id   AF-K2R3S9-F1
#
_cell.length_a   1.000
_cell.length_b   1.000
_cell.length_c   1.000
_cell.angle_alpha   90.00
_cell.angle_beta   90.00
_cell.angle_gamma   90.00
#
_symmetry.space_group_name_H-M   'P 1'
#
loop_
_entity.id
_entity.type
_entity.pdbx_description
1 polymer ?
#
loop_
_entity_poly.entity_id
_entity_poly.type
_entity_poly.pdbx_seq_one_letter_code
_entity_poly.pdbx_strand_id
1 'polypeptide(L)'
;MSPSTTTATLTARSPPTMSTLTVSSSKPYTTSPAGKSQGVLLPYKPAGWDQIYDDFKDPDGAYTGLYIINWANVWNTNYVKDGPKEFTDFLKPEFKDKLVLTYPNDDDAVLYAFDLISPETEPDLGPRHRHTRHPDRQIQR
;
A
#
# COMPACT_ATOMS: atom_id res chain seq x y z
N MET A 1 -9.08 -13.17 -11.30
CA MET A 1 -9.31 -11.72 -11.42
C MET A 1 -8.05 -11.02 -11.01
N SER A 2 -7.44 -10.22 -11.89
CA SER A 2 -6.19 -9.48 -11.58
C SER A 2 -6.50 -8.27 -10.69
N PRO A 3 -5.69 -7.96 -9.66
CA PRO A 3 -5.90 -6.74 -8.89
C PRO A 3 -5.55 -5.51 -9.75
N SER A 4 -6.53 -4.64 -9.97
CA SER A 4 -6.35 -3.32 -10.59
C SER A 4 -5.88 -2.29 -9.56
N THR A 5 -4.65 -1.79 -9.67
CA THR A 5 -4.18 -0.63 -8.89
C THR A 5 -4.82 0.63 -9.46
N THR A 6 -5.39 1.49 -8.60
CA THR A 6 -5.90 2.81 -9.00
C THR A 6 -4.94 3.86 -8.49
N THR A 7 -4.31 4.60 -9.41
CA THR A 7 -3.39 5.70 -9.08
C THR A 7 -4.13 7.03 -9.18
N ALA A 8 -4.10 7.84 -8.12
CA ALA A 8 -4.60 9.21 -8.14
C ALA A 8 -3.44 10.19 -7.91
N THR A 9 -3.29 11.17 -8.80
CA THR A 9 -2.26 12.21 -8.71
C THR A 9 -2.91 13.49 -8.19
N LEU A 10 -2.55 13.92 -6.98
CA LEU A 10 -3.01 15.20 -6.43
C LEU A 10 -1.88 16.24 -6.56
N THR A 11 -2.12 17.32 -7.30
CA THR A 11 -1.17 18.44 -7.42
C THR A 11 -1.61 19.57 -6.49
N ALA A 12 -0.85 19.84 -5.43
CA ALA A 12 -1.06 21.01 -4.57
C ALA A 12 -0.21 22.18 -5.09
N ARG A 13 -0.83 23.33 -5.40
CA ARG A 13 -0.11 24.56 -5.75
C ARG A 13 0.22 25.35 -4.48
N SER A 14 1.49 25.46 -4.17
CA SER A 14 2.03 26.56 -3.37
C SER A 14 3.43 26.92 -3.90
N PRO A 15 3.73 28.18 -4.25
CA PRO A 15 5.07 28.56 -4.70
C PRO A 15 6.04 28.73 -3.50
N PRO A 16 7.35 28.39 -3.61
CA PRO A 16 8.12 28.04 -4.80
C PRO A 16 8.66 26.59 -4.80
N THR A 17 7.90 25.59 -4.33
CA THR A 17 8.34 24.19 -4.42
C THR A 17 7.19 23.28 -4.84
N MET A 18 7.17 22.88 -6.11
CA MET A 18 6.28 21.83 -6.60
C MET A 18 6.78 20.49 -6.03
N SER A 19 6.04 19.91 -5.08
CA SER A 19 6.23 18.51 -4.66
C SER A 19 5.06 17.70 -5.19
N THR A 20 5.33 16.81 -6.14
CA THR A 20 4.35 15.83 -6.62
C THR A 20 4.26 14.73 -5.59
N LEU A 21 3.12 14.61 -4.89
CA LEU A 21 2.86 13.49 -4.00
C LEU A 21 2.07 12.43 -4.77
N THR A 22 2.70 11.30 -5.05
CA THR A 22 2.00 10.13 -5.60
C THR A 22 1.41 9.34 -4.43
N VAL A 23 0.08 9.30 -4.32
CA VAL A 23 -0.61 8.43 -3.37
C VAL A 23 -0.98 7.15 -4.09
N SER A 24 -0.34 6.04 -3.70
CA SER A 24 -0.76 4.70 -4.10
C SER A 24 -1.76 4.20 -3.06
N SER A 25 -3.02 4.02 -3.43
CA SER A 25 -3.98 3.32 -2.56
C SER A 25 -3.85 1.82 -2.81
N SER A 26 -3.39 1.09 -1.80
CA SER A 26 -3.62 -0.36 -1.76
C SER A 26 -5.12 -0.57 -1.60
N LYS A 27 -5.68 -1.53 -2.34
CA LYS A 27 -7.10 -1.89 -2.20
C LYS A 27 -7.37 -2.17 -0.72
N PRO A 28 -8.42 -1.59 -0.11
CA PRO A 28 -8.74 -1.87 1.28
C PRO A 28 -8.89 -3.39 1.43
N TYR A 29 -8.29 -3.93 2.49
CA TYR A 29 -8.48 -5.32 2.92
C TYR A 29 -9.93 -5.73 2.65
N THR A 30 -10.09 -6.81 1.89
CA THR A 30 -11.37 -7.24 1.31
C THR A 30 -12.49 -7.48 2.32
N THR A 31 -12.19 -7.44 3.62
CA THR A 31 -13.08 -7.65 4.74
C THR A 31 -14.31 -6.76 4.73
N SER A 32 -14.19 -5.44 4.53
CA SER A 32 -15.36 -4.55 4.61
C SER A 32 -16.32 -4.70 3.42
N PRO A 33 -15.85 -4.71 2.15
CA PRO A 33 -16.71 -5.02 1.01
C PRO A 33 -17.29 -6.44 1.07
N ALA A 34 -16.53 -7.44 1.52
CA ALA A 34 -17.02 -8.81 1.70
C ALA A 34 -18.07 -8.90 2.82
N GLY A 35 -17.87 -8.21 3.94
CA GLY A 35 -18.84 -8.16 5.04
C GLY A 35 -20.15 -7.51 4.61
N LYS A 36 -20.09 -6.47 3.78
CA LYS A 36 -21.29 -5.85 3.19
C LYS A 36 -22.04 -6.84 2.29
N SER A 37 -21.36 -7.55 1.40
CA SER A 37 -22.02 -8.52 0.50
C SER A 37 -22.60 -9.72 1.23
N GLN A 38 -22.04 -10.09 2.38
CA GLN A 38 -22.56 -11.12 3.27
C GLN A 38 -23.68 -10.63 4.20
N GLY A 39 -23.96 -9.32 4.25
CA GLY A 39 -24.98 -8.75 5.13
C GLY A 39 -24.64 -8.80 6.63
N VAL A 40 -23.35 -8.90 6.98
CA VAL A 40 -22.89 -9.03 8.39
C VAL A 40 -22.48 -7.69 9.02
N LEU A 41 -22.56 -6.59 8.27
CA LEU A 41 -22.24 -5.24 8.76
C LEU A 41 -23.52 -4.47 9.09
N LEU A 42 -23.52 -3.76 10.22
CA LEU A 42 -24.58 -2.83 10.60
C LEU A 42 -24.36 -1.50 9.86
N PRO A 43 -25.31 -1.05 9.02
CA PRO A 43 -25.22 0.27 8.40
C PRO A 43 -25.32 1.38 9.45
N TYR A 44 -24.31 2.23 9.52
CA TYR A 44 -24.26 3.34 10.47
C TYR A 44 -23.54 4.55 9.87
N LYS A 45 -24.23 5.69 9.87
CA LYS A 45 -23.67 6.99 9.47
C LYS A 45 -23.38 7.81 10.73
N PRO A 46 -22.12 7.94 11.17
CA PRO A 46 -21.77 8.73 12.34
C PRO A 46 -22.10 10.22 12.16
N ALA A 47 -22.09 10.95 13.27
CA ALA A 47 -22.14 12.41 13.24
C ALA A 47 -20.99 12.96 12.37
N GLY A 48 -21.31 13.92 11.49
CA GLY A 48 -20.33 14.48 10.55
C GLY A 48 -20.14 13.67 9.25
N TRP A 49 -21.00 12.69 8.96
CA TRP A 49 -20.96 11.85 7.75
C TRP A 49 -20.72 12.62 6.43
N ASP A 50 -21.37 13.77 6.28
CA ASP A 50 -21.30 14.59 5.06
C ASP A 50 -19.95 15.32 4.90
N GLN A 51 -19.13 15.36 5.95
CA GLN A 51 -17.78 15.95 5.93
C GLN A 51 -16.70 14.94 5.55
N ILE A 52 -17.00 13.64 5.60
CA ILE A 52 -16.07 12.58 5.22
C ILE A 52 -15.99 12.55 3.69
N TYR A 53 -14.77 12.51 3.14
CA TYR A 53 -14.56 12.40 1.70
C TYR A 53 -15.19 11.14 1.13
N ASP A 54 -15.83 11.24 -0.04
CA ASP A 54 -16.65 10.15 -0.57
C ASP A 54 -15.84 8.88 -0.87
N ASP A 55 -14.56 8.99 -1.26
CA ASP A 55 -13.69 7.82 -1.48
C ASP A 55 -13.36 7.05 -0.18
N PHE A 56 -13.61 7.64 0.99
CA PHE A 56 -13.34 7.03 2.29
C PHE A 56 -14.57 6.47 2.98
N LYS A 57 -15.74 6.49 2.36
CA LYS A 57 -16.96 5.99 2.98
C LYS A 57 -17.81 5.17 2.01
N ASP A 58 -18.46 4.14 2.53
CA ASP A 58 -19.46 3.41 1.78
C ASP A 58 -20.76 4.25 1.70
N PRO A 59 -21.37 4.47 0.52
CA PRO A 59 -22.55 5.33 0.38
C PRO A 59 -23.75 4.88 1.24
N ASP A 60 -23.86 3.57 1.49
CA ASP A 60 -24.93 2.97 2.29
C ASP A 60 -24.61 2.97 3.80
N GLY A 61 -23.41 3.43 4.19
CA GLY A 61 -22.96 3.46 5.59
C GLY A 61 -22.51 2.10 6.13
N ALA A 62 -22.23 1.12 5.27
CA ALA A 62 -21.78 -0.20 5.74
C ALA A 62 -20.39 -0.17 6.39
N TYR A 63 -19.54 0.77 5.96
CA TYR A 63 -18.23 1.04 6.55
C TYR A 63 -17.78 2.47 6.24
N THR A 64 -16.83 2.99 7.03
CA THR A 64 -16.19 4.28 6.81
C THR A 64 -14.73 4.22 7.26
N GLY A 65 -13.88 5.01 6.61
CA GLY A 65 -12.53 5.29 7.08
C GLY A 65 -12.57 5.97 8.44
N LEU A 66 -11.62 5.61 9.30
CA LEU A 66 -11.50 6.15 10.66
C LEU A 66 -10.44 7.25 10.74
N TYR A 67 -9.25 6.99 10.20
CA TYR A 67 -8.17 7.95 10.03
C TYR A 67 -7.30 7.53 8.84
N ILE A 68 -6.49 8.47 8.35
CA ILE A 68 -5.51 8.21 7.29
C ILE A 68 -4.20 7.80 7.95
N ILE A 69 -3.63 6.68 7.50
CA ILE A 69 -2.28 6.25 7.85
C ILE A 69 -1.38 6.50 6.64
N ASN A 70 -0.23 7.14 6.87
CA ASN A 70 0.80 7.31 5.86
C ASN A 70 2.13 6.73 6.36
N TRP A 71 2.86 6.11 5.45
CA TRP A 71 4.24 5.72 5.68
C TRP A 71 5.15 6.89 5.34
N ALA A 72 6.17 7.11 6.17
CA ALA A 72 7.11 8.23 6.02
C ALA A 72 8.54 7.76 6.24
N ASN A 73 9.49 8.48 5.63
CA ASN A 73 10.90 8.30 5.92
C ASN A 73 11.19 8.89 7.31
N VAL A 74 11.66 8.04 8.22
CA VAL A 74 11.99 8.44 9.60
C VAL A 74 13.45 8.14 9.87
N TRP A 75 14.15 9.09 10.47
CA TRP A 75 15.57 8.95 10.85
C TRP A 75 15.86 9.67 12.16
N ASN A 76 17.03 9.36 12.75
CA ASN A 76 17.49 10.03 13.96
C ASN A 76 18.29 11.30 13.62
N THR A 77 17.72 12.46 13.92
CA THR A 77 18.28 13.79 13.60
C THR A 77 19.53 14.18 14.39
N ASN A 78 19.87 13.42 15.44
CA ASN A 78 21.14 13.58 16.14
C ASN A 78 22.31 13.02 15.33
N TYR A 79 22.05 12.01 14.50
CA TYR A 79 23.09 11.34 13.69
C TYR A 79 23.02 11.68 12.20
N VAL A 80 21.84 12.02 11.67
CA VAL A 80 21.62 12.33 10.26
C VAL A 80 20.88 13.67 10.15
N LYS A 81 21.57 14.71 9.66
CA LYS A 81 20.98 16.05 9.52
C LYS A 81 20.03 16.14 8.32
N ASP A 82 20.48 15.64 7.18
CA ASP A 82 19.68 15.56 5.96
C ASP A 82 19.34 14.09 5.69
N GLY A 83 18.11 13.71 6.03
CA GLY A 83 17.63 12.33 5.87
C GLY A 83 17.31 11.93 4.44
N PRO A 84 17.08 10.63 4.21
CA PRO A 84 16.66 10.10 2.91
C PRO A 84 15.29 10.68 2.51
N LYS A 85 15.18 11.12 1.24
CA LYS A 85 13.96 11.72 0.68
C LYS A 85 13.28 10.75 -0.27
N GLU A 86 14.06 10.10 -1.12
CA GLU A 86 13.59 9.08 -2.05
C GLU A 86 13.88 7.68 -1.52
N PHE A 87 13.08 6.68 -1.91
CA PHE A 87 13.29 5.30 -1.46
C PHE A 87 14.66 4.73 -1.83
N THR A 88 15.24 5.17 -2.96
CA THR A 88 16.58 4.76 -3.38
C THR A 88 17.70 5.40 -2.56
N ASP A 89 17.43 6.47 -1.80
CA ASP A 89 18.44 7.08 -0.93
C ASP A 89 18.90 6.13 0.17
N PHE A 90 18.03 5.21 0.62
CA PHE A 90 18.36 4.21 1.63
C PHE A 90 19.44 3.22 1.15
N LEU A 91 19.66 3.10 -0.16
CA LEU A 91 20.71 2.25 -0.73
C LEU A 91 22.10 2.90 -0.72
N LYS A 92 22.21 4.17 -0.32
CA LYS A 92 23.50 4.87 -0.27
C LYS A 92 24.46 4.19 0.73
N PRO A 93 25.77 4.10 0.42
CA PRO A 93 26.74 3.43 1.30
C PRO A 93 26.78 3.98 2.74
N GLU A 94 26.43 5.25 2.93
CA GLU A 94 26.39 5.91 4.25
C GLU A 94 25.39 5.28 5.24
N PHE A 95 24.35 4.61 4.72
CA PHE A 95 23.32 3.92 5.51
C PHE A 95 23.56 2.41 5.66
N LYS A 96 24.63 1.88 5.08
CA LYS A 96 25.00 0.47 5.25
C LYS A 96 25.09 0.12 6.74
N ASP A 97 24.46 -0.99 7.12
CA ASP A 97 24.39 -1.51 8.49
C ASP A 97 23.71 -0.57 9.52
N LYS A 98 22.93 0.43 9.04
CA LYS A 98 22.24 1.43 9.88
C LYS A 98 20.73 1.50 9.63
N LEU A 99 20.19 0.58 8.84
CA LEU A 99 18.76 0.50 8.55
C LEU A 99 18.09 -0.52 9.48
N VAL A 100 16.92 -0.16 9.99
CA VAL A 100 16.02 -1.06 10.70
C VAL A 100 14.68 -1.00 9.98
N LEU A 101 14.22 -2.14 9.48
CA LEU A 101 12.98 -2.28 8.72
C LEU A 101 12.11 -3.35 9.36
N THR A 102 10.80 -3.16 9.34
CA THR A 102 9.84 -4.24 9.62
C THR A 102 10.01 -5.34 8.57
N TYR A 103 9.86 -6.61 8.98
CA TYR A 103 9.93 -7.73 8.05
C TYR A 103 8.80 -7.64 7.01
N PRO A 104 9.10 -7.60 5.70
CA PRO A 104 8.11 -7.27 4.67
C PRO A 104 7.06 -8.36 4.43
N ASN A 105 7.29 -9.57 4.92
CA ASN A 105 6.34 -10.68 4.81
C ASN A 105 5.26 -10.68 5.91
N ASP A 106 5.35 -9.77 6.88
CA ASP A 106 4.42 -9.69 8.02
C ASP A 106 3.33 -8.63 7.83
N ASP A 107 3.56 -7.66 6.93
CA ASP A 107 2.65 -6.54 6.66
C ASP A 107 2.73 -6.14 5.17
N ASP A 108 1.58 -6.08 4.49
CA ASP A 108 1.48 -5.82 3.05
C ASP A 108 1.78 -4.36 2.66
N ALA A 109 1.55 -3.41 3.55
CA ALA A 109 1.95 -2.02 3.34
C ALA A 109 3.48 -1.87 3.50
N VAL A 110 4.09 -2.60 4.44
CA VAL A 110 5.55 -2.71 4.55
C VAL A 110 6.14 -3.38 3.32
N LEU A 111 5.52 -4.45 2.82
CA LEU A 111 5.97 -5.14 1.60
C LEU A 111 6.11 -4.17 0.42
N TYR A 112 5.11 -3.31 0.24
CA TYR A 112 5.15 -2.29 -0.81
C TYR A 112 6.29 -1.28 -0.61
N ALA A 113 6.48 -0.78 0.62
CA ALA A 113 7.59 0.13 0.90
C ALA A 113 8.97 -0.53 0.67
N PHE A 114 9.11 -1.82 0.99
CA PHE A 114 10.32 -2.60 0.72
C PHE A 114 10.60 -2.76 -0.77
N ASP A 115 9.57 -3.03 -1.58
CA ASP A 115 9.65 -3.12 -3.04
C ASP A 115 10.13 -1.79 -3.66
N LEU A 116 9.68 -0.66 -3.14
CA LEU A 116 10.14 0.67 -3.59
C LEU A 116 11.61 0.95 -3.25
N ILE A 117 12.13 0.42 -2.14
CA ILE A 117 13.56 0.51 -1.79
C ILE A 117 14.39 -0.41 -2.69
N SER A 118 13.85 -1.56 -3.07
CA SER A 118 14.55 -2.61 -3.82
C SER A 118 13.88 -2.92 -5.17
N PRO A 119 13.70 -1.93 -6.06
CA PRO A 119 12.90 -2.11 -7.27
C PRO A 119 13.48 -3.14 -8.26
N GLU A 120 14.75 -3.55 -8.09
CA GLU A 120 15.37 -4.65 -8.82
C GLU A 120 16.34 -5.45 -7.94
N THR A 121 15.85 -6.55 -7.38
CA THR A 121 16.61 -7.81 -7.32
C THR A 121 15.64 -8.96 -7.57
N GLU A 122 15.04 -9.01 -8.76
CA GLU A 122 14.68 -10.34 -9.29
C GLU A 122 16.03 -11.07 -9.43
N PRO A 123 16.28 -12.18 -8.72
CA PRO A 123 17.34 -13.08 -9.15
C PRO A 123 16.98 -13.46 -10.60
N ASP A 124 17.96 -13.73 -11.45
CA ASP A 124 17.73 -14.42 -12.71
C ASP A 124 17.20 -15.84 -12.43
N LEU A 125 15.93 -15.90 -12.00
CA LEU A 125 15.10 -17.07 -12.04
C LEU A 125 14.61 -17.07 -13.48
N GLY A 126 15.36 -17.80 -14.31
CA GLY A 126 15.06 -17.99 -15.73
C GLY A 126 13.56 -18.24 -16.00
N PRO A 127 13.14 -18.19 -17.28
CA PRO A 127 11.77 -17.95 -17.70
C PRO A 127 10.75 -18.67 -16.81
N ARG A 128 9.91 -17.89 -16.11
CA ARG A 128 8.86 -18.40 -15.23
C ARG A 128 8.08 -19.47 -15.98
N HIS A 129 8.29 -20.74 -15.63
CA HIS A 129 7.43 -21.81 -16.08
C HIS A 129 6.05 -21.52 -15.50
N ARG A 130 5.20 -20.91 -16.32
CA ARG A 130 3.77 -20.84 -16.09
C ARG A 130 3.35 -22.29 -15.88
N HIS A 131 3.06 -22.68 -14.64
CA HIS A 131 2.50 -23.99 -14.37
C HIS A 131 1.12 -23.97 -15.03
N THR A 132 1.07 -24.41 -16.28
CA THR A 132 -0.17 -24.70 -16.97
C THR A 132 -0.86 -25.73 -16.11
N ARG A 133 -1.95 -25.32 -15.46
CA ARG A 133 -2.81 -26.23 -14.72
C ARG A 133 -3.28 -27.25 -15.75
N HIS A 134 -2.73 -28.46 -15.71
CA HIS A 134 -3.15 -29.55 -16.58
C HIS A 134 -4.64 -29.82 -16.29
N PRO A 135 -5.54 -29.65 -17.27
CA PRO A 135 -6.93 -30.01 -17.09
C PRO A 135 -7.01 -31.50 -17.37
N ASP A 136 -6.75 -32.34 -16.38
CA ASP A 136 -7.27 -33.71 -16.30
C ASP A 136 -6.76 -34.41 -15.03
N ARG A 137 -7.58 -34.37 -13.99
CA ARG A 137 -7.71 -35.46 -13.02
C ARG A 137 -9.07 -35.32 -12.31
N GLN A 138 -10.11 -35.78 -13.00
CA GLN A 138 -11.32 -36.25 -12.33
C GLN A 138 -10.92 -37.47 -11.50
N ILE A 139 -10.98 -37.36 -10.17
CA ILE A 139 -10.88 -38.52 -9.29
C ILE A 139 -12.30 -39.03 -9.06
N GLN A 140 -12.64 -40.12 -9.74
CA GLN A 140 -13.71 -41.01 -9.32
C GLN A 140 -13.30 -41.70 -8.02
N ARG A 141 -14.05 -41.45 -6.94
CA ARG A 141 -14.68 -42.44 -6.04
C ARG A 141 -15.32 -41.73 -4.86
#